data_AF-A0A5J4XK87-F1
#
_entry.id   AF-A0A5J4XK87-F1
#
_cell.length_a   1.000
_cell.length_b   1.000
_cell.length_c   1.000
_cell.angle_alpha   90.00
_cell.angle_beta   90.00
_cell.angle_gamma   90.00
#
_symmetry.space_group_name_H-M   'P 1'
#
loop_
_entity.id
_entity.type
_entity.pdbx_description
1 polymer ?
#
loop_
_entity_poly.entity_id
_entity_poly.type
_entity_poly.pdbx_seq_one_letter_code
_entity_poly.pdbx_strand_id
1 'polypeptide(L)'
;GCVEIMYLLVQGTIYCAIVYWMCWFQRDAGMLCVALTPTLQLAAVCSAYVYSIFNLFAGFTMTQPNMPGWWIWMSYLNPIFWSVYGLIISQVGNLSVGCTLVSGDLVPVYDAVLLVFGYHRGMIGWIVLILVAWVFVNWCAAYLALAKFNFLQR
;
A
#
# COMPACT_ATOMS: atom_id res chain seq x y z
N GLY A 1 9.16 29.54 6.75
CA GLY A 1 8.08 30.55 6.74
C GLY A 1 6.94 30.16 5.81
N CYS A 2 6.86 30.68 4.58
CA CYS A 2 5.77 30.38 3.64
C CYS A 2 6.03 29.15 2.74
N VAL A 3 7.29 28.96 2.32
CA VAL A 3 7.72 27.83 1.49
C VAL A 3 7.58 26.48 2.20
N GLU A 4 7.90 26.42 3.50
CA GLU A 4 7.71 25.22 4.32
C GLU A 4 6.23 24.85 4.48
N ILE A 5 5.35 25.85 4.63
CA ILE A 5 3.90 25.62 4.71
C ILE A 5 3.39 25.02 3.39
N MET A 6 3.80 25.59 2.24
CA MET A 6 3.43 25.05 0.93
C MET A 6 3.91 23.61 0.75
N TYR A 7 5.14 23.33 1.19
CA TYR A 7 5.74 22.00 1.14
C TYR A 7 4.97 20.98 2.02
N LEU A 8 4.68 21.34 3.28
CA LEU A 8 3.92 20.49 4.20
C LEU A 8 2.50 20.22 3.69
N LEU A 9 1.85 21.20 3.07
CA LEU A 9 0.53 21.03 2.46
C LEU A 9 0.57 20.03 1.29
N VAL A 10 1.56 20.13 0.42
CA VAL A 10 1.72 19.18 -0.70
C VAL A 10 1.97 17.76 -0.16
N GLN A 11 2.88 17.62 0.80
CA GLN A 11 3.19 16.34 1.43
C GLN A 11 1.97 15.72 2.14
N GLY A 12 1.25 16.53 2.91
CA GLY A 12 0.01 16.12 3.58
C GLY A 12 -1.07 15.72 2.58
N THR A 13 -1.21 16.44 1.47
CA THR A 13 -2.17 16.09 0.41
C THR A 13 -1.85 14.76 -0.23
N ILE A 14 -0.56 14.50 -0.54
CA ILE A 14 -0.12 13.21 -1.09
C ILE A 14 -0.40 12.09 -0.09
N TYR A 15 -0.08 12.28 1.20
CA TYR A 15 -0.36 11.31 2.24
C TYR A 15 -1.85 11.00 2.35
N CYS A 16 -2.70 12.03 2.46
CA CYS A 16 -4.15 11.88 2.51
C CYS A 16 -4.70 11.18 1.27
N ALA A 17 -4.16 11.49 0.09
CA ALA A 17 -4.52 10.81 -1.15
C ALA A 17 -4.19 9.32 -1.08
N ILE A 18 -2.98 8.94 -0.64
CA ILE A 18 -2.58 7.53 -0.50
C ILE A 18 -3.45 6.79 0.53
N VAL A 19 -3.80 7.43 1.65
CA VAL A 19 -4.69 6.82 2.66
C VAL A 19 -6.10 6.63 2.12
N TYR A 20 -6.67 7.66 1.47
CA TYR A 20 -7.97 7.56 0.81
C TYR A 20 -7.98 6.42 -0.22
N TRP A 21 -6.88 6.30 -0.97
CA TRP A 21 -6.62 5.22 -1.90
C TRP A 21 -6.63 3.83 -1.26
N MET A 22 -5.93 3.64 -0.15
CA MET A 22 -5.93 2.37 0.59
C MET A 22 -7.35 1.97 1.02
N CYS A 23 -8.13 2.92 1.56
CA CYS A 23 -9.50 2.67 2.00
C CYS A 23 -10.41 2.28 0.83
N TRP A 24 -10.27 2.96 -0.31
CA TRP A 24 -11.05 2.67 -1.52
C TRP A 24 -10.75 1.27 -2.05
N PHE A 25 -9.48 0.89 -2.14
CA PHE A 25 -9.07 -0.44 -2.56
C PHE A 25 -9.68 -1.54 -1.67
N GLN A 26 -9.63 -1.37 -0.34
CA GLN A 26 -10.19 -2.35 0.60
C GLN A 26 -11.69 -2.52 0.42
N ARG A 27 -12.41 -1.43 0.14
CA ARG A 27 -13.85 -1.45 -0.15
C ARG A 27 -14.15 -2.27 -1.42
N ASP A 28 -13.47 -1.97 -2.52
CA ASP A 28 -13.73 -2.62 -3.82
C ASP A 28 -13.34 -4.11 -3.79
N ALA A 29 -12.23 -4.45 -3.12
CA ALA A 29 -11.84 -5.83 -2.87
C ALA A 29 -12.88 -6.59 -2.02
N GLY A 30 -13.44 -5.94 -0.99
CA GLY A 30 -14.53 -6.51 -0.19
C GLY A 30 -15.79 -6.77 -1.00
N MET A 31 -16.17 -5.83 -1.89
CA MET A 31 -17.31 -6.01 -2.79
C MET A 31 -17.09 -7.17 -3.77
N LEU A 32 -15.86 -7.31 -4.31
CA LEU A 32 -15.51 -8.43 -5.18
C LEU A 32 -15.63 -9.77 -4.46
N CYS A 33 -15.13 -9.88 -3.22
CA CYS A 33 -15.27 -11.10 -2.43
C CYS A 33 -16.74 -11.46 -2.16
N VAL A 34 -17.58 -10.49 -1.81
CA VAL A 34 -19.03 -10.72 -1.62
C VAL A 34 -19.69 -11.16 -2.91
N ALA A 35 -19.37 -10.56 -4.05
CA ALA A 35 -19.94 -10.91 -5.35
C ALA A 35 -19.57 -12.34 -5.80
N LEU A 36 -18.39 -12.85 -5.42
CA LEU A 36 -17.91 -14.17 -5.81
C LEU A 36 -18.42 -15.31 -4.92
N THR A 37 -18.94 -15.01 -3.73
CA THR A 37 -19.35 -16.02 -2.75
C THR A 37 -20.86 -16.05 -2.52
N PRO A 38 -21.47 -17.23 -2.31
CA PRO A 38 -22.91 -17.36 -2.07
C PRO A 38 -23.34 -16.93 -0.67
N THR A 39 -22.43 -16.88 0.33
CA THR A 39 -22.74 -16.53 1.71
C THR A 39 -21.78 -15.48 2.27
N LEU A 40 -22.30 -14.58 3.12
CA LEU A 40 -21.49 -13.52 3.74
C LEU A 40 -20.39 -14.06 4.66
N GLN A 41 -20.65 -15.17 5.34
CA GLN A 41 -19.66 -15.81 6.23
C GLN A 41 -18.46 -16.33 5.44
N LEU A 42 -18.70 -16.96 4.28
CA LEU A 42 -17.61 -17.41 3.40
C LEU A 42 -16.86 -16.22 2.81
N ALA A 43 -17.57 -15.16 2.40
CA ALA A 43 -16.95 -13.91 1.93
C ALA A 43 -15.98 -13.34 2.96
N ALA A 44 -16.38 -13.29 4.23
CA ALA A 44 -15.57 -12.76 5.32
C ALA A 44 -14.30 -13.60 5.57
N VAL A 45 -14.42 -14.93 5.61
CA VAL A 45 -13.28 -15.84 5.80
C VAL A 45 -12.29 -15.75 4.63
N CYS A 46 -12.79 -15.77 3.40
CA CYS A 46 -11.96 -15.63 2.20
C CYS A 46 -11.24 -14.28 2.17
N SER A 47 -11.95 -13.19 2.49
CA SER A 47 -11.36 -11.85 2.55
C SER A 47 -10.24 -11.79 3.59
N ALA A 48 -10.49 -12.30 4.80
CA ALA A 48 -9.51 -12.31 5.88
C ALA A 48 -8.23 -13.08 5.50
N TYR A 49 -8.38 -14.21 4.82
CA TYR A 49 -7.24 -14.99 4.34
C TYR A 49 -6.40 -14.22 3.30
N VAL A 50 -7.05 -13.61 2.31
CA VAL A 50 -6.39 -12.80 1.27
C VAL A 50 -5.66 -11.60 1.90
N TYR A 51 -6.32 -10.87 2.80
CA TYR A 51 -5.69 -9.75 3.51
C TYR A 51 -4.51 -10.18 4.38
N SER A 52 -4.57 -11.36 4.98
CA SER A 52 -3.45 -11.88 5.78
C SER A 52 -2.21 -12.12 4.92
N ILE A 53 -2.38 -12.69 3.72
CA ILE A 53 -1.29 -12.87 2.76
C ILE A 53 -0.75 -11.51 2.32
N PHE A 54 -1.63 -10.56 1.97
CA PHE A 54 -1.17 -9.22 1.58
C PHE A 54 -0.46 -8.47 2.72
N ASN A 55 -0.87 -8.63 3.97
CA ASN A 55 -0.17 -8.04 5.11
C ASN A 55 1.20 -8.66 5.36
N LEU A 56 1.37 -9.96 5.09
CA LEU A 56 2.69 -10.62 5.19
C LEU A 56 3.68 -10.00 4.19
N PHE A 57 3.24 -9.73 2.96
CA PHE A 57 4.08 -9.18 1.88
C PHE A 57 3.98 -7.65 1.74
N ALA A 58 3.45 -6.94 2.73
CA ALA A 58 3.24 -5.49 2.70
C ALA A 58 4.52 -4.65 2.91
N GLY A 59 5.69 -5.29 3.09
CA GLY A 59 6.98 -4.61 3.20
C GLY A 59 7.37 -4.13 4.60
N PHE A 60 6.45 -4.19 5.58
CA PHE A 60 6.75 -3.92 6.99
C PHE A 60 7.02 -5.20 7.80
N THR A 61 6.29 -6.29 7.53
CA THR A 61 6.49 -7.59 8.19
C THR A 61 7.75 -8.29 7.68
N MET A 62 7.93 -8.25 6.36
CA MET A 62 9.14 -8.70 5.67
C MET A 62 9.64 -7.55 4.82
N THR A 63 10.78 -6.96 5.20
CA THR A 63 11.36 -5.85 4.45
C THR A 63 11.92 -6.34 3.11
N GLN A 64 11.88 -5.46 2.10
CA GLN A 64 12.31 -5.78 0.74
C GLN A 64 13.74 -6.36 0.65
N PRO A 65 14.75 -5.85 1.40
CA PRO A 65 16.12 -6.39 1.35
C PRO A 65 16.24 -7.82 1.91
N ASN A 66 15.35 -8.20 2.82
CA ASN A 66 15.39 -9.49 3.52
C ASN A 66 14.50 -10.56 2.85
N MET A 67 13.78 -10.20 1.78
CA MET A 67 12.85 -11.10 1.14
C MET A 67 13.58 -12.05 0.17
N PRO A 68 13.33 -13.37 0.24
CA PRO A 68 13.97 -14.34 -0.66
C PRO A 68 13.59 -14.06 -2.12
N GLY A 69 14.58 -14.17 -3.03
CA GLY A 69 14.55 -13.59 -4.38
C GLY A 69 13.28 -13.88 -5.21
N TRP A 70 12.75 -15.11 -5.16
CA TRP A 70 11.52 -15.43 -5.90
C TRP A 70 10.27 -14.81 -5.27
N TRP A 71 10.18 -14.57 -3.97
CA TRP A 71 8.95 -14.09 -3.33
C TRP A 71 8.72 -12.58 -3.50
N ILE A 72 9.73 -11.86 -3.98
CA ILE A 72 9.71 -10.40 -4.15
C ILE A 72 8.59 -9.93 -5.09
N TRP A 73 8.25 -10.71 -6.13
CA TRP A 73 7.18 -10.32 -7.06
C TRP A 73 5.81 -10.21 -6.39
N MET A 74 5.55 -10.97 -5.32
CA MET A 74 4.30 -10.88 -4.58
C MET A 74 4.15 -9.51 -3.92
N SER A 75 5.25 -8.94 -3.41
CA SER A 75 5.26 -7.57 -2.88
C SER A 75 5.01 -6.54 -3.97
N TYR A 76 5.56 -6.71 -5.18
CA TYR A 76 5.31 -5.78 -6.29
C TYR A 76 3.88 -5.86 -6.86
N LEU A 77 3.19 -7.00 -6.76
CA LEU A 77 1.77 -7.09 -7.12
C LEU A 77 0.84 -6.56 -6.02
N ASN A 78 1.33 -6.44 -4.79
CA ASN A 78 0.52 -6.08 -3.65
C ASN A 78 0.33 -4.56 -3.55
N PRO A 79 -0.91 -4.02 -3.67
CA PRO A 79 -1.15 -2.58 -3.55
C PRO A 79 -0.88 -2.06 -2.13
N ILE A 80 -0.93 -2.90 -1.09
CA ILE A 80 -0.59 -2.52 0.29
C ILE A 80 0.90 -2.18 0.40
N PHE A 81 1.77 -2.95 -0.26
CA PHE A 81 3.21 -2.67 -0.29
C PHE A 81 3.52 -1.28 -0.86
N TRP A 82 2.96 -0.97 -2.03
CA TRP A 82 3.15 0.34 -2.67
C TRP A 82 2.58 1.48 -1.85
N SER A 83 1.45 1.26 -1.20
CA SER A 83 0.82 2.25 -0.35
C SER A 83 1.68 2.52 0.90
N VAL A 84 2.18 1.49 1.59
CA VAL A 84 3.08 1.63 2.75
C VAL A 84 4.39 2.33 2.37
N TYR A 85 4.99 1.95 1.24
CA TYR A 85 6.15 2.62 0.68
C TYR A 85 5.86 4.11 0.46
N GLY A 86 4.76 4.43 -0.22
CA GLY A 86 4.34 5.79 -0.49
C GLY A 86 4.11 6.61 0.78
N LEU A 87 3.43 6.04 1.78
CA LEU A 87 3.19 6.70 3.07
C LEU A 87 4.50 7.04 3.78
N ILE A 88 5.42 6.07 3.90
CA ILE A 88 6.70 6.28 4.59
C ILE A 88 7.52 7.33 3.85
N ILE A 89 7.75 7.18 2.55
CA ILE A 89 8.56 8.14 1.78
C ILE A 89 7.93 9.52 1.72
N SER A 90 6.59 9.60 1.66
CA SER A 90 5.92 10.91 1.72
C SER A 90 6.25 11.63 3.02
N GLN A 91 6.28 10.93 4.16
CA GLN A 91 6.48 11.57 5.47
C GLN A 91 7.94 11.85 5.80
N VAL A 92 8.80 10.85 5.64
CA VAL A 92 10.18 10.90 6.14
C VAL A 92 11.23 11.05 5.04
N GLY A 93 10.82 11.03 3.76
CA GLY A 93 11.75 11.14 2.63
C GLY A 93 12.56 12.45 2.58
N ASN A 94 12.10 13.50 3.26
CA ASN A 94 12.78 14.80 3.33
C ASN A 94 13.31 15.15 4.71
N LEU A 95 13.16 14.27 5.70
CA LEU A 95 13.63 14.53 7.05
C LEU A 95 15.11 14.14 7.15
N SER A 96 15.97 15.14 7.36
CA SER A 96 17.38 14.96 7.68
C SER A 96 17.65 14.88 9.19
N VAL A 97 16.59 14.73 9.99
CA VAL A 97 16.71 14.57 11.45
C VAL A 97 17.43 13.25 11.73
N GLY A 98 18.38 13.25 12.66
CA GLY A 98 19.08 12.03 13.06
C GLY A 98 18.17 11.11 13.86
N CYS A 99 18.14 9.83 13.53
CA CYS A 99 17.58 8.76 14.33
C CYS A 99 18.69 7.79 14.77
N THR A 100 18.57 7.27 15.98
CA THR A 100 19.45 6.21 16.49
C THR A 100 18.95 4.86 16.00
N LEU A 101 19.78 4.14 15.25
CA LEU A 101 19.52 2.75 14.89
C LEU A 101 19.65 1.85 16.12
N VAL A 102 19.09 0.64 16.03
CA VAL A 102 19.26 -0.41 17.05
C VAL A 102 20.75 -0.74 17.27
N SER A 103 21.59 -0.52 16.25
CA SER A 103 23.05 -0.66 16.31
C SER A 103 23.76 0.44 17.12
N GLY A 104 23.05 1.52 17.51
CA GLY A 104 23.61 2.66 18.25
C GLY A 104 24.09 3.83 17.38
N ASP A 105 24.14 3.66 16.06
CA ASP A 105 24.58 4.70 15.12
C ASP A 105 23.50 5.78 14.90
N LEU A 106 23.93 7.04 14.88
CA LEU A 106 23.07 8.19 14.59
C LEU A 106 23.13 8.50 13.09
N VAL A 107 22.06 8.14 12.37
CA VAL A 107 21.94 8.32 10.91
C VAL A 107 20.72 9.17 10.58
N PRO A 108 20.70 9.89 9.45
CA PRO A 108 19.48 10.56 8.98
C PRO A 108 18.31 9.57 8.85
N VAL A 109 17.09 10.00 9.17
CA VAL A 109 15.89 9.14 9.10
C VAL A 109 15.71 8.54 7.71
N TYR A 110 15.98 9.31 6.65
CA TYR A 110 15.92 8.79 5.28
C TYR A 110 16.90 7.63 5.03
N ASP A 111 18.13 7.74 5.51
CA ASP A 111 19.15 6.70 5.31
C ASP A 111 18.80 5.43 6.09
N ALA A 112 18.21 5.57 7.28
CA ALA A 112 17.66 4.45 8.03
C ALA A 112 16.53 3.73 7.26
N VAL A 113 15.64 4.49 6.63
CA VAL A 113 14.55 3.92 5.81
C VAL A 113 15.08 3.21 4.58
N LEU A 114 16.09 3.78 3.91
CA LEU A 114 16.73 3.16 2.77
C LEU A 114 17.44 1.85 3.16
N LEU A 115 18.14 1.84 4.30
CA LEU A 115 18.89 0.67 4.76
C LEU A 115 17.98 -0.45 5.29
N VAL A 116 16.91 -0.11 6.02
CA VAL A 116 16.00 -1.10 6.63
C VAL A 116 14.95 -1.59 5.64
N PHE A 117 14.32 -0.68 4.89
CA PHE A 117 13.17 -0.99 4.03
C PHE A 117 13.51 -1.03 2.54
N GLY A 118 14.62 -0.42 2.10
CA GLY A 118 14.96 -0.31 0.66
C GLY A 118 14.16 0.75 -0.08
N TYR A 119 13.52 1.69 0.62
CA TYR A 119 12.63 2.67 0.00
C TYR A 119 13.37 3.90 -0.52
N HIS A 120 13.19 4.19 -1.79
CA HIS A 120 13.83 5.25 -2.55
C HIS A 120 12.85 6.41 -2.77
N ARG A 121 13.31 7.64 -2.50
CA ARG A 121 12.48 8.84 -2.64
C ARG A 121 11.96 9.09 -4.06
N GLY A 122 12.77 8.78 -5.08
CA GLY A 122 12.42 8.99 -6.50
C GLY A 122 11.24 8.15 -6.99
N MET A 123 10.80 7.15 -6.23
CA MET A 123 9.72 6.25 -6.62
C MET A 123 8.32 6.82 -6.34
N ILE A 124 8.18 7.94 -5.62
CA ILE A 124 6.86 8.45 -5.21
C ILE A 124 5.92 8.72 -6.39
N GLY A 125 6.42 9.21 -7.52
CA GLY A 125 5.61 9.43 -8.72
C GLY A 125 5.11 8.12 -9.33
N TRP A 126 5.98 7.11 -9.42
CA TRP A 126 5.62 5.78 -9.90
C TRP A 126 4.62 5.09 -8.98
N ILE A 127 4.77 5.24 -7.67
CA ILE A 127 3.83 4.70 -6.67
C ILE A 127 2.43 5.24 -6.89
N VAL A 128 2.29 6.56 -7.05
CA VAL A 128 0.98 7.18 -7.32
C VAL A 128 0.36 6.60 -8.61
N LEU A 129 1.13 6.45 -9.69
CA LEU A 129 0.64 5.87 -10.95
C LEU A 129 0.22 4.40 -10.80
N ILE A 130 1.03 3.59 -10.11
CA ILE A 130 0.75 2.17 -9.88
C ILE A 130 -0.52 2.00 -9.06
N LEU A 131 -0.68 2.81 -8.01
CA LEU A 131 -1.91 2.83 -7.21
C LEU A 131 -3.10 3.20 -8.11
N VAL A 132 -2.99 4.31 -8.87
CA VAL A 132 -4.03 4.75 -9.84
C VAL A 132 -4.49 3.62 -10.78
N ALA A 133 -3.54 2.90 -11.37
CA ALA A 133 -3.84 1.76 -12.24
C ALA A 133 -4.57 0.64 -11.49
N TRP A 134 -4.16 0.34 -10.25
CA TRP A 134 -4.74 -0.74 -9.47
C TRP A 134 -6.21 -0.54 -9.10
N VAL A 135 -6.69 0.67 -8.75
CA VAL A 135 -8.16 0.83 -8.55
C VAL A 135 -8.89 0.77 -9.85
N PHE A 136 -8.36 1.30 -10.95
CA PHE A 136 -9.06 1.15 -12.22
C PHE A 136 -9.32 -0.33 -12.53
N VAL A 137 -8.29 -1.17 -12.33
CA VAL A 137 -8.42 -2.63 -12.46
C VAL A 137 -9.41 -3.22 -11.45
N ASN A 138 -9.33 -2.89 -10.17
CA ASN A 138 -10.23 -3.45 -9.13
C ASN A 138 -11.69 -2.99 -9.30
N TRP A 139 -11.89 -1.73 -9.66
CA TRP A 139 -13.21 -1.17 -9.93
C TRP A 139 -13.85 -1.85 -11.14
N CYS A 140 -13.10 -2.01 -12.24
CA CYS A 140 -13.57 -2.77 -13.40
C CYS A 140 -13.87 -4.23 -13.02
N ALA A 141 -13.00 -4.88 -12.24
CA ALA A 141 -13.20 -6.26 -11.80
C ALA A 141 -14.45 -6.41 -10.92
N ALA A 142 -14.64 -5.53 -9.94
CA ALA A 142 -15.81 -5.52 -9.07
C ALA A 142 -17.10 -5.25 -9.84
N TYR A 143 -17.08 -4.28 -10.76
CA TYR A 143 -18.21 -4.00 -11.65
C TYR A 143 -18.58 -5.20 -12.52
N LEU A 144 -17.59 -5.83 -13.16
CA LEU A 144 -17.81 -7.03 -13.99
C LEU A 144 -18.30 -8.22 -13.16
N ALA A 145 -17.78 -8.40 -11.95
CA ALA A 145 -18.20 -9.46 -11.04
C ALA A 145 -19.66 -9.27 -10.61
N LEU A 146 -20.05 -8.05 -10.24
CA LEU A 146 -21.44 -7.71 -9.93
C LEU A 146 -22.34 -7.82 -11.17
N ALA A 147 -21.86 -7.52 -12.37
CA ALA A 147 -22.67 -7.64 -13.58
C ALA A 147 -22.93 -9.11 -14.00
N LYS A 148 -21.97 -10.01 -13.77
CA LYS A 148 -22.03 -11.41 -14.26
C LYS A 148 -22.37 -12.45 -13.20
N PHE A 149 -21.90 -12.27 -11.97
CA PHE A 149 -21.93 -13.27 -10.91
C PHE A 149 -22.83 -12.87 -9.74
N ASN A 150 -23.79 -11.93 -9.92
CA ASN A 150 -24.65 -11.49 -8.81
C ASN A 150 -25.56 -12.62 -8.30
N PHE A 151 -25.03 -13.46 -7.40
CA PHE A 151 -25.74 -14.56 -6.79
C PHE A 151 -26.83 -14.09 -5.81
N LEU A 152 -26.84 -12.81 -5.42
CA LEU A 152 -27.89 -12.21 -4.58
C LEU A 152 -29.18 -11.89 -5.36
N GLN A 153 -29.14 -11.89 -6.69
CA GLN A 153 -30.32 -11.68 -7.57
C GLN A 153 -30.81 -12.97 -8.24
N ARG A 154 -30.23 -14.14 -7.93
CA ARG A 154 -30.69 -15.45 -8.38
C ARG A 154 -31.54 -16.14 -7.32
#